data_AF-A0A935KU63-F1
#
_entry.id   AF-A0A935KU63-F1
#
_cell.length_a   1.000
_cell.length_b   1.000
_cell.length_c   1.000
_cell.angle_alpha   90.00
_cell.angle_beta   90.00
_cell.angle_gamma   90.00
#
_symmetry.space_group_name_H-M   'P 1'
#
loop_
_entity.id
_entity.type
_entity.pdbx_description
1 polymer ?
#
loop_
_entity_poly.entity_id
_entity_poly.type
_entity_poly.pdbx_seq_one_letter_code
_entity_poly.pdbx_strand_id
1 'polypeptide(L)'
;MANRKAFRISKTDLKVRPIYHRIRHRIDAHISIAFTAYAIYKEIERVLHKENSKISVIRAAELTHTMYQLMVTLPQSRVRKSILPKLDKEQQALLQVINKNF
;
A
#
# COMPACT_ATOMS: atom_id res chain seq x y z
N MET A 1 1.52 -19.64 -16.12
CA MET A 1 1.60 -19.73 -14.63
C MET A 1 1.23 -18.42 -13.89
N ALA A 2 1.29 -17.23 -14.51
CA ALA A 2 1.02 -15.93 -13.86
C ALA A 2 -0.43 -15.73 -13.35
N ASN A 3 -1.44 -16.22 -14.08
CA ASN A 3 -2.85 -16.02 -13.72
C ASN A 3 -3.23 -16.61 -12.35
N ARG A 4 -2.80 -17.84 -12.03
CA ARG A 4 -3.14 -18.46 -10.72
C ARG A 4 -2.59 -17.68 -9.53
N LYS A 5 -1.38 -17.11 -9.65
CA LYS A 5 -0.80 -16.25 -8.60
C LYS A 5 -1.61 -14.96 -8.45
N ALA A 6 -1.99 -14.31 -9.55
CA ALA A 6 -2.82 -13.10 -9.51
C ALA A 6 -4.18 -13.32 -8.82
N PHE A 7 -4.88 -14.41 -9.16
CA PHE A 7 -6.16 -14.76 -8.52
C PHE A 7 -6.02 -15.11 -7.04
N ARG A 8 -4.91 -15.74 -6.62
CA ARG A 8 -4.65 -16.05 -5.22
C ARG A 8 -4.39 -14.76 -4.43
N ILE A 9 -3.47 -13.91 -4.90
CA ILE A 9 -3.13 -12.61 -4.28
C ILE A 9 -4.38 -11.73 -4.14
N SER A 10 -5.20 -11.67 -5.18
CA SER A 10 -6.46 -10.94 -5.15
C SER A 10 -7.40 -11.43 -4.03
N LYS A 11 -7.50 -12.75 -3.82
CA LYS A 11 -8.40 -13.36 -2.82
C LYS A 11 -7.83 -13.38 -1.39
N THR A 12 -6.53 -13.63 -1.21
CA THR A 12 -5.91 -13.80 0.12
C THR A 12 -5.31 -12.52 0.65
N ASP A 13 -4.52 -11.83 -0.17
CA ASP A 13 -3.74 -10.66 0.24
C ASP A 13 -4.57 -9.38 0.14
N LEU A 14 -5.30 -9.19 -0.96
CA LEU A 14 -6.20 -8.04 -1.15
C LEU A 14 -7.64 -8.29 -0.68
N LYS A 15 -7.98 -9.53 -0.31
CA LYS A 15 -9.33 -9.94 0.11
C LYS A 15 -10.46 -9.55 -0.87
N VAL A 16 -10.16 -9.39 -2.16
CA VAL A 16 -11.15 -9.17 -3.22
C VAL A 16 -11.98 -10.44 -3.35
N ARG A 17 -13.23 -10.37 -2.91
CA ARG A 17 -14.18 -11.46 -3.06
C ARG A 17 -14.92 -11.31 -4.39
N PRO A 18 -15.18 -12.40 -5.13
CA PRO A 18 -16.09 -12.36 -6.26
C PRO A 18 -17.47 -11.92 -5.75
N ILE A 19 -17.93 -10.73 -6.13
CA ILE A 19 -19.30 -10.29 -5.86
C ILE A 19 -20.07 -10.36 -7.18
N TYR A 20 -21.01 -11.30 -7.27
CA TYR A 20 -21.94 -11.39 -8.38
C TYR A 20 -22.89 -10.18 -8.34
N HIS A 21 -22.48 -9.08 -8.98
CA HIS A 21 -23.34 -7.95 -9.23
C HIS A 21 -24.14 -8.21 -10.51
N ARG A 22 -25.46 -8.00 -10.47
CA ARG A 22 -26.32 -8.08 -11.68
C ARG A 22 -26.26 -6.79 -12.51
N ILE A 23 -25.73 -5.71 -11.95
CA ILE A 23 -25.71 -4.38 -12.57
C ILE A 23 -24.31 -4.11 -13.14
N ARG A 24 -24.25 -3.86 -14.46
CA ARG A 24 -22.98 -3.76 -15.21
C ARG A 24 -21.99 -2.75 -14.63
N HIS A 25 -22.45 -1.54 -14.27
CA HIS A 25 -21.56 -0.51 -13.74
C HIS A 25 -20.84 -0.92 -12.44
N ARG A 26 -21.48 -1.75 -11.58
CA ARG A 26 -20.85 -2.23 -10.33
C ARG A 26 -19.80 -3.30 -10.60
N ILE A 27 -19.99 -4.10 -11.64
CA ILE A 27 -19.01 -5.09 -12.10
C ILE A 27 -17.76 -4.35 -12.58
N ASP A 28 -17.93 -3.38 -13.48
CA ASP A 28 -16.82 -2.65 -14.08
C ASP A 28 -16.04 -1.84 -13.02
N ALA A 29 -16.75 -1.19 -12.08
CA ALA A 29 -16.11 -0.50 -10.95
C ALA A 29 -15.32 -1.46 -10.04
N HIS A 30 -15.90 -2.63 -9.69
CA HIS A 30 -15.23 -3.61 -8.85
C HIS A 30 -13.96 -4.17 -9.51
N ILE A 31 -14.02 -4.50 -10.81
CA ILE A 31 -12.86 -4.98 -11.58
C ILE A 31 -11.78 -3.89 -11.63
N SER A 32 -12.16 -2.64 -11.88
CA SER A 32 -11.22 -1.52 -11.97
C SER A 32 -10.48 -1.28 -10.66
N ILE A 33 -11.20 -1.27 -9.53
CA ILE A 33 -10.61 -1.12 -8.19
C ILE A 33 -9.70 -2.31 -7.86
N ALA A 34 -10.17 -3.54 -8.11
CA ALA A 34 -9.40 -4.75 -7.85
C ALA A 34 -8.11 -4.79 -8.69
N PHE A 35 -8.18 -4.40 -9.96
CA PHE A 35 -7.02 -4.33 -10.86
C PHE A 35 -6.02 -3.26 -10.40
N THR A 36 -6.50 -2.08 -10.03
CA THR A 36 -5.66 -0.99 -9.53
C THR A 36 -4.94 -1.40 -8.25
N ALA A 37 -5.66 -1.99 -7.29
CA ALA A 37 -5.05 -2.49 -6.06
C ALA A 37 -4.01 -3.59 -6.34
N TYR A 38 -4.28 -4.49 -7.30
CA TYR A 38 -3.33 -5.53 -7.70
C TYR A 38 -2.07 -4.95 -8.35
N ALA A 39 -2.21 -3.93 -9.21
CA ALA A 39 -1.10 -3.24 -9.83
C ALA A 39 -0.18 -2.59 -8.76
N ILE A 40 -0.77 -1.90 -7.78
CA ILE A 40 -0.03 -1.30 -6.65
C ILE A 40 0.71 -2.39 -5.86
N TYR A 41 0.03 -3.49 -5.50
CA TYR A 41 0.65 -4.61 -4.77
C TYR A 41 1.87 -5.18 -5.53
N LYS A 42 1.71 -5.43 -6.83
CA LYS A 42 2.78 -5.98 -7.67
C LYS A 42 3.94 -5.02 -7.84
N GLU A 43 3.66 -3.72 -7.86
CA GLU A 43 4.70 -2.71 -7.96
C GLU A 43 5.52 -2.61 -6.65
N ILE A 44 4.85 -2.65 -5.50
CA ILE A 44 5.52 -2.71 -4.20
C ILE A 44 6.38 -3.99 -4.10
N GLU A 45 5.85 -5.14 -4.52
CA GLU A 45 6.62 -6.40 -4.57
C GLU A 45 7.88 -6.27 -5.43
N ARG A 46 7.75 -5.66 -6.62
CA ARG A 46 8.86 -5.44 -7.56
C ARG A 46 9.93 -4.55 -6.96
N VAL A 47 9.54 -3.43 -6.35
CA VAL A 47 10.46 -2.46 -5.73
C VAL A 47 11.18 -3.07 -4.52
N LEU A 48 10.46 -3.76 -3.64
CA LEU A 48 11.06 -4.43 -2.49
C LEU A 48 12.08 -5.49 -2.91
N HIS A 49 11.76 -6.28 -3.94
CA HIS A 49 12.68 -7.26 -4.50
C HIS A 49 13.90 -6.62 -5.15
N LYS A 50 13.73 -5.52 -5.90
CA LYS A 50 14.83 -4.79 -6.55
C LYS A 50 15.84 -4.25 -5.54
N GLU A 51 15.37 -3.78 -4.39
CA GLU A 51 16.22 -3.27 -3.30
C GLU A 51 16.68 -4.38 -2.32
N ASN A 52 16.44 -5.66 -2.63
CA ASN A 52 16.76 -6.81 -1.77
C ASN A 52 16.23 -6.67 -0.33
N SER A 53 15.06 -6.07 -0.18
CA SER A 53 14.42 -5.90 1.12
C SER A 53 13.90 -7.23 1.66
N LYS A 54 14.06 -7.47 2.96
CA LYS A 54 13.48 -8.62 3.67
C LYS A 54 12.00 -8.41 4.02
N ILE A 55 11.47 -7.21 3.78
CA ILE A 55 10.09 -6.84 4.10
C ILE A 55 9.14 -7.47 3.07
N SER A 56 8.13 -8.20 3.54
CA SER A 56 7.07 -8.72 2.67
C SER A 56 6.06 -7.61 2.33
N VAL A 57 5.33 -7.75 1.22
CA VAL A 57 4.33 -6.75 0.80
C VAL A 57 3.22 -6.59 1.85
N ILE A 58 2.81 -7.70 2.49
CA ILE A 58 1.83 -7.67 3.59
C ILE A 58 2.39 -6.87 4.78
N ARG A 59 3.64 -7.14 5.15
CA ARG A 59 4.31 -6.40 6.23
C ARG A 59 4.45 -4.92 5.90
N ALA A 60 4.77 -4.58 4.66
CA ALA A 60 4.83 -3.20 4.21
C ALA A 60 3.47 -2.50 4.37
N ALA A 61 2.36 -3.16 3.99
CA ALA A 61 1.02 -2.62 4.20
C ALA A 61 0.70 -2.40 5.70
N GLU A 62 1.03 -3.34 6.57
CA GLU A 62 0.88 -3.19 8.04
C GLU A 62 1.68 -2.00 8.58
N LEU A 63 2.94 -1.86 8.14
CA LEU A 63 3.79 -0.75 8.54
C LEU A 63 3.17 0.59 8.11
N THR A 64 2.60 0.69 6.90
CA THR A 64 1.93 1.92 6.46
C THR A 64 0.71 2.29 7.31
N HIS A 65 -0.03 1.33 7.84
CA HIS A 65 -1.16 1.60 8.76
C HIS A 65 -0.74 2.24 10.08
N THR A 66 0.56 2.21 10.43
CA THR A 66 1.10 2.78 11.66
C THR A 66 2.00 4.00 11.39
N MET A 67 2.20 4.36 10.13
CA MET A 67 2.93 5.55 9.71
C MET A 67 1.97 6.74 9.67
N TYR A 68 1.87 7.47 10.78
CA TYR A 68 1.07 8.69 10.86
C TYR A 68 1.97 9.92 10.79
N GLN A 69 1.55 10.94 10.05
CA GLN A 69 2.15 12.27 10.09
C GLN A 69 1.22 13.19 10.88
N LEU A 70 1.70 13.76 11.99
CA LEU A 70 0.92 14.71 12.77
C LEU A 70 1.07 16.10 12.16
N MET A 71 -0.02 16.65 11.62
CA MET A 71 -0.07 18.06 11.22
C MET A 71 -0.50 18.89 12.42
N VAL A 72 0.46 19.52 13.09
CA VAL A 72 0.19 20.36 14.26
C VAL A 72 0.24 21.82 13.82
N THR A 73 -0.83 22.57 14.12
CA THR A 73 -0.83 24.02 13.95
C THR A 73 -0.31 24.64 15.25
N LEU A 74 0.86 25.27 15.21
CA LEU A 74 1.42 25.90 16.39
C LEU A 74 0.54 27.11 16.78
N PRO A 75 0.08 27.20 18.05
CA PRO A 75 -0.87 28.22 18.49
C PRO A 75 -0.30 29.65 18.36
N GLN A 76 1.03 29.80 18.43
CA GLN A 76 1.69 31.11 18.40
C GLN A 76 2.10 31.58 17.01
N SER A 77 2.35 30.69 16.05
CA SER A 77 2.91 31.08 14.74
C SER A 77 2.00 30.80 13.54
N ARG A 78 0.86 30.10 13.72
CA ARG A 78 -0.01 29.60 12.63
C ARG A 78 0.73 28.78 11.56
N VAL A 79 1.99 28.41 11.78
CA VAL A 79 2.75 27.55 10.87
C VAL A 79 2.28 26.12 11.10
N ARG A 80 1.85 25.46 10.02
CA ARG A 80 1.63 24.01 10.01
C ARG A 80 2.99 23.33 10.04
N LYS A 81 3.34 22.69 11.15
CA LYS A 81 4.50 21.79 11.18
C LYS A 81 4.02 20.35 11.14
N SER A 82 4.59 19.59 10.20
CA SER A 82 4.44 18.15 10.21
C SER A 82 5.44 17.55 11.18
N ILE A 83 4.96 16.95 12.26
CA ILE A 83 5.78 16.14 13.14
C ILE A 83 5.60 14.70 12.68
N LEU A 84 6.69 14.08 12.19
CA LEU A 84 6.75 12.64 12.02
C LEU A 84 7.10 12.05 13.39
N PRO A 85 6.20 11.24 14.01
CA PRO A 85 6.57 10.42 15.15
C PRO A 85 7.78 9.55 14.79
N LYS A 86 8.60 9.17 15.79
CA LYS A 86 9.75 8.29 15.56
C LYS A 86 9.29 7.02 14.83
N LEU A 87 9.63 6.94 13.53
CA LEU A 87 9.43 5.77 12.71
C LEU A 87 10.34 4.66 13.22
N ASP A 88 9.79 3.46 13.38
CA ASP A 88 10.56 2.27 13.71
C ASP A 88 11.57 1.93 12.59
N LYS A 89 12.61 1.16 12.90
CA LYS A 89 13.68 0.82 11.95
C LYS A 89 13.15 0.21 10.65
N GLU A 90 12.13 -0.65 10.74
CA GLU A 90 11.48 -1.25 9.56
C GLU A 90 10.70 -0.21 8.74
N GLN A 91 10.01 0.73 9.40
CA GLN A 91 9.26 1.79 8.73
C GLN A 91 10.21 2.77 8.01
N GLN A 92 11.36 3.07 8.61
CA GLN A 92 12.41 3.88 7.97
C GLN A 92 12.99 3.19 6.75
N ALA A 93 13.30 1.90 6.85
CA ALA A 93 13.81 1.11 5.73
C ALA A 93 12.80 1.07 4.57
N LEU A 94 11.51 0.88 4.87
CA LEU A 94 10.44 0.93 3.88
C LEU A 94 10.37 2.31 3.21
N LEU A 95 10.41 3.39 3.99
CA LEU A 95 10.34 4.77 3.48
C LEU A 95 11.53 5.11 2.59
N GLN A 96 12.74 4.65 2.93
CA GLN A 96 13.93 4.80 2.09
C GLN A 96 13.79 4.09 0.74
N VAL A 97 13.27 2.86 0.74
CA VAL A 97 13.04 2.08 -0.49
C VAL A 97 12.02 2.78 -1.40
N ILE A 98 10.93 3.31 -0.83
CA ILE A 98 9.89 4.01 -1.57
C ILE A 98 10.42 5.33 -2.15
N ASN A 99 11.03 6.20 -1.34
CA ASN A 99 11.57 7.50 -1.79
C ASN A 99 12.68 7.39 -2.85
N LYS A 100 13.32 6.21 -2.97
CA LYS A 100 14.33 5.96 -4.00
C LYS A 100 13.73 5.58 -5.35
N ASN A 101 12.51 5.02 -5.36
CA ASN A 101 11.90 4.43 -6.56
C ASN A 101 10.66 5.20 -7.05
N PHE A 102 10.15 6.17 -6.27
CA PHE A 102 9.05 7.08 -6.61
C PHE A 102 9.44 8.51 -6.18
#